data_AF-A0A521KCZ1-F1
#
_entry.id   AF-A0A521KCZ1-F1
#
_cell.length_a   1.000
_cell.length_b   1.000
_cell.length_c   1.000
_cell.angle_alpha   90.00
_cell.angle_beta   90.00
_cell.angle_gamma   90.00
#
_symmetry.space_group_name_H-M   'P 1'
#
loop_
_entity.id
_entity.type
_entity.pdbx_description
1 polymer ?
#
loop_
_entity_poly.entity_id
_entity_poly.type
_entity_poly.pdbx_seq_one_letter_code
_entity_poly.pdbx_strand_id
1 'polypeptide(L)' 'MPEEADVAHAIAVSFPESSSIPIRDILPWAALVGVLAVILVYFAGVEQGALSLLSNQYVHEFVHEARHLAGFPCH' A
#
# COMPACT_ATOMS: atom_id res chain seq x y z
N MET A 1 -60.49 -11.96 32.05
CA MET A 1 -59.91 -10.69 31.59
C MET A 1 -58.53 -11.03 31.02
N PRO A 2 -58.23 -10.70 29.75
CA PRO A 2 -57.13 -11.30 29.00
C PRO A 2 -55.78 -10.60 29.23
N GLU A 3 -54.73 -11.41 29.20
CA GLU A 3 -53.36 -11.15 28.71
C GLU A 3 -52.85 -9.69 28.66
N GLU A 4 -52.05 -9.33 29.66
CA GLU A 4 -51.10 -8.21 29.61
C GLU A 4 -49.91 -8.64 28.71
N ALA A 5 -49.98 -8.29 27.43
CA ALA A 5 -48.92 -8.56 26.47
C ALA A 5 -47.70 -7.66 26.73
N ASP A 6 -46.61 -8.26 27.21
CA ASP A 6 -45.27 -7.66 27.31
C ASP A 6 -44.76 -7.33 25.89
N VAL A 7 -44.80 -6.05 25.52
CA VAL A 7 -44.30 -5.56 24.23
C VAL A 7 -42.80 -5.26 24.33
N ALA A 8 -41.97 -6.31 24.24
CA ALA A 8 -40.53 -6.16 24.07
C ALA A 8 -40.21 -5.44 22.75
N HIS A 9 -39.73 -4.19 22.85
CA HIS A 9 -39.22 -3.44 21.69
C HIS A 9 -37.86 -3.99 21.28
N ALA A 10 -37.80 -4.63 20.11
CA ALA A 10 -36.54 -5.02 19.49
C ALA A 10 -35.87 -3.78 18.88
N ILE A 11 -34.71 -3.39 19.41
CA ILE A 11 -33.86 -2.36 18.80
C ILE A 11 -33.08 -3.00 17.66
N ALA A 12 -33.35 -2.57 16.42
CA ALA A 12 -32.58 -2.97 15.25
C ALA A 12 -31.23 -2.24 15.24
N VAL A 13 -30.14 -3.01 15.22
CA VAL A 13 -28.78 -2.49 15.01
C VAL A 13 -28.49 -2.52 13.51
N SER A 14 -28.25 -1.35 12.92
CA SER A 14 -27.79 -1.25 11.54
C SER A 14 -26.28 -1.49 11.46
N PHE A 15 -25.87 -2.39 10.56
CA PHE A 15 -24.46 -2.60 10.24
C PHE A 15 -24.05 -1.66 9.10
N PRO A 16 -22.85 -1.06 9.14
CA PRO A 16 -22.37 -0.24 8.04
C PRO A 16 -22.19 -1.12 6.80
N GLU A 17 -22.75 -0.67 5.67
CA GLU A 17 -22.48 -1.32 4.39
C GLU A 17 -21.01 -1.14 4.02
N SER A 18 -20.35 -2.24 3.62
CA SER A 18 -18.97 -2.18 3.15
C SER A 18 -18.93 -1.48 1.80
N SER A 19 -18.54 -0.21 1.77
CA SER A 19 -18.29 0.50 0.52
C SER A 19 -16.96 0.05 -0.07
N SER A 20 -16.99 -0.64 -1.22
CA SER A 20 -15.78 -0.96 -1.99
C SER A 20 -15.27 0.30 -2.68
N ILE A 21 -13.98 0.61 -2.51
CA ILE A 21 -13.32 1.71 -3.23
C ILE A 21 -13.14 1.29 -4.70
N PRO A 22 -13.68 2.03 -5.67
CA PRO A 22 -13.54 1.64 -7.07
C PRO A 22 -12.09 1.90 -7.54
N ILE A 23 -11.55 0.97 -8.33
CA ILE A 23 -10.13 0.98 -8.77
C ILE A 23 -9.78 2.28 -9.51
N ARG A 24 -10.71 2.84 -10.27
CA ARG A 24 -10.54 4.12 -10.99
C ARG A 24 -10.16 5.29 -10.07
N ASP A 25 -10.60 5.27 -8.81
CA ASP A 25 -10.31 6.34 -7.85
C ASP A 25 -8.87 6.23 -7.31
N ILE A 26 -8.30 5.01 -7.33
CA ILE A 26 -6.93 4.71 -6.89
C ILE A 26 -5.93 4.86 -8.03
N LEU A 27 -6.37 4.61 -9.27
CA LEU A 27 -5.54 4.62 -10.49
C LEU A 27 -4.64 5.86 -10.65
N PRO A 28 -5.11 7.11 -10.49
CA PRO A 28 -4.25 8.28 -10.67
C PRO A 28 -3.15 8.38 -9.60
N TRP A 29 -3.48 8.00 -8.36
CA TRP A 29 -2.51 7.98 -7.26
C TRP A 29 -1.48 6.87 -7.43
N ALA A 30 -1.91 5.68 -7.85
CA ALA A 30 -1.03 4.57 -8.17
C ALA A 30 -0.08 4.92 -9.32
N ALA A 31 -0.57 5.59 -10.35
CA ALA A 31 0.26 6.07 -11.47
C ALA A 31 1.29 7.11 -10.99
N LEU A 32 0.86 8.09 -10.18
CA LEU A 32 1.77 9.08 -9.60
C LEU A 32 2.87 8.41 -8.77
N VAL A 33 2.51 7.53 -7.85
CA VAL A 33 3.47 6.78 -7.02
C VAL A 33 4.38 5.92 -7.88
N GLY A 34 3.86 5.27 -8.91
CA GLY A 34 4.66 4.48 -9.86
C GLY A 34 5.70 5.31 -10.59
N VAL A 35 5.32 6.49 -11.09
CA VAL A 35 6.26 7.43 -11.74
C VAL A 35 7.31 7.91 -10.74
N LEU A 36 6.91 8.30 -9.53
CA LEU A 36 7.83 8.73 -8.48
C LEU A 36 8.80 7.61 -8.09
N ALA A 37 8.34 6.36 -7.99
CA ALA A 37 9.19 5.22 -7.69
C ALA A 37 10.25 4.99 -8.79
N VAL A 38 9.87 5.08 -10.07
CA VAL A 38 10.82 4.98 -11.19
C VAL A 38 11.84 6.11 -11.15
N ILE A 39 11.40 7.34 -10.86
CA ILE A 39 12.29 8.50 -10.70
C ILE A 39 13.29 8.25 -9.56
N LEU A 40 12.82 7.80 -8.40
CA LEU A 40 13.67 7.50 -7.26
C LEU A 40 14.69 6.39 -7.56
N VAL A 41 14.27 5.32 -8.25
CA VAL A 41 15.17 4.25 -8.69
C VAL A 41 16.20 4.77 -9.69
N TYR A 42 15.81 5.65 -10.62
CA TYR A 42 16.73 6.29 -11.56
C TYR A 42 17.76 7.16 -10.83
N PHE A 43 17.33 8.04 -9.92
CA PHE A 43 18.25 8.87 -9.12
C PHE A 43 19.15 8.00 -8.23
N ALA A 44 18.58 7.02 -7.54
CA ALA A 44 19.36 6.08 -6.72
C ALA A 44 20.41 5.34 -7.56
N GLY A 45 20.09 4.93 -8.78
CA GLY A 45 21.00 4.23 -9.70
C GLY A 45 22.07 5.13 -10.35
N VAL A 46 21.68 6.33 -10.79
CA VAL A 46 22.57 7.30 -11.44
C VAL A 46 23.47 8.02 -10.43
N GLU A 47 22.98 8.29 -9.21
CA GLU A 47 23.77 8.85 -8.10
C GLU A 47 24.51 7.81 -7.25
N GLN A 48 24.60 6.54 -7.68
CA GLN A 48 25.61 5.62 -7.16
C GLN A 48 27.05 6.15 -7.35
N GLY A 49 27.28 7.22 -8.14
CA GLY A 49 28.56 7.92 -8.23
C GLY A 49 28.84 8.94 -7.10
N ALA A 50 27.81 9.53 -6.49
CA ALA A 50 27.96 10.60 -5.48
C ALA A 50 27.61 10.13 -4.06
N LEU A 51 26.67 9.19 -3.92
CA LEU A 51 26.25 8.62 -2.63
C LEU A 51 27.02 7.35 -2.25
N SER A 52 27.90 6.84 -3.10
CA SER A 52 28.79 5.70 -2.79
C SER A 52 29.67 5.94 -1.55
N LEU A 53 29.94 7.21 -1.21
CA LEU A 53 30.63 7.59 0.03
C LEU A 53 29.75 7.48 1.30
N LEU A 54 28.43 7.41 1.13
CA LEU A 54 27.45 7.28 2.22
C LEU A 54 26.75 5.90 2.24
N SER A 55 26.91 5.08 1.19
CA SER A 55 26.24 3.79 1.01
C SER A 55 26.94 2.65 1.75
N ASN A 56 26.98 2.76 3.08
CA ASN A 56 27.30 1.64 3.97
C ASN A 56 26.20 0.57 3.85
N GLN A 57 26.57 -0.70 3.56
CA GLN A 57 25.80 -1.97 3.47
C GLN A 57 24.27 -1.97 3.30
N TYR A 58 23.52 -1.28 4.16
CA TYR A 58 22.05 -1.34 4.23
C TYR A 58 21.36 -0.92 2.93
N VAL A 59 21.83 0.14 2.27
CA VAL A 59 21.22 0.58 1.00
C VAL A 59 21.53 -0.43 -0.12
N HIS A 60 22.73 -1.01 -0.09
CA HIS A 60 23.15 -2.01 -1.06
C HIS A 60 22.29 -3.27 -0.96
N GLU A 61 22.02 -3.75 0.25
CA GLU A 61 21.15 -4.90 0.52
C GLU A 61 19.69 -4.59 0.23
N PHE A 62 19.16 -3.44 0.62
CA PHE A 62 17.78 -3.04 0.31
C PHE A 62 17.49 -3.01 -1.20
N VAL A 63 18.40 -2.43 -1.98
CA VAL A 63 18.27 -2.38 -3.44
C VAL A 63 18.44 -3.77 -4.06
N HIS A 64 19.33 -4.59 -3.50
CA HIS A 64 19.52 -5.98 -3.90
C HIS A 64 18.23 -6.80 -3.68
N GLU A 65 17.59 -6.69 -2.51
CA GLU A 65 16.31 -7.34 -2.19
C GLU A 65 15.15 -6.87 -3.08
N ALA A 66 15.07 -5.57 -3.38
CA ALA A 66 14.04 -5.03 -4.26
C ALA A 66 14.14 -5.60 -5.69
N ARG A 67 15.36 -5.82 -6.19
CA ARG A 67 15.61 -6.45 -7.49
C ARG A 67 15.19 -7.93 -7.50
N HIS A 68 15.49 -8.65 -6.42
CA HIS A 68 15.01 -10.02 -6.22
C HIS A 68 13.48 -10.08 -6.16
N LEU A 69 12.83 -9.14 -5.45
CA LEU A 69 11.37 -9.04 -5.36
C LEU A 69 10.72 -8.71 -6.72
N ALA A 70 11.38 -7.89 -7.54
CA ALA A 70 10.96 -7.60 -8.91
C ALA A 70 11.23 -8.75 -9.90
N GLY A 71 11.77 -9.88 -9.43
CA GLY A 71 11.99 -11.09 -10.22
C GLY A 71 13.23 -11.06 -11.11
N PHE A 72 14.12 -10.07 -10.95
CA PHE A 72 15.35 -9.96 -11.72
C PHE A 72 16.50 -10.66 -10.98
N PRO A 73 16.97 -11.85 -11.42
CA PRO A 73 18.05 -12.54 -10.72
C PRO A 73 19.38 -11.76 -10.84
N CYS A 74 20.18 -11.79 -9.77
CA CYS A 74 21.55 -11.30 -9.70
C CYS A 74 22.49 -12.51 -9.87
N HIS A 75 23.54 -12.39 -10.69
CA HIS A 75 24.69 -13.31 -10.70
C HIS A 75 25.92 -12.54 -10.26
#